data_AF-A0A6G1U0I3-F1
#
_entry.id   AF-A0A6G1U0I3-F1
#
_cell.length_a   1.000
_cell.length_b   1.000
_cell.length_c   1.000
_cell.angle_alpha   90.00
_cell.angle_beta   90.00
_cell.angle_gamma   90.00
#
_symmetry.space_group_name_H-M   'P 1'
#
loop_
_entity.id
_entity.type
_entity.pdbx_description
1 polymer ?
#
loop_
_entity_poly.entity_id
_entity_poly.type
_entity_poly.pdbx_seq_one_letter_code
_entity_poly.pdbx_strand_id
1 'polypeptide(L)'
;MPSAGSYPLSITVTLADGSQQTVALGTVVIKDFDLPQVVLNLIGEHGTKTWHLAKENAYWLGFYQEAGQYDFTGYLGYFTPAFGLTGEEAGSMTLDVQGNISIAPTGREGTFTYDFPDDHGWELGWIHSTIPTVAGICYDSNTQQPTYMPTDYFVVECTAERLVIGAPCIEGTPLTDWAQCMFWAFVPAE
;
A
#
# COMPACT_ATOMS: atom_id res chain seq x y z
N MET A 1 12.92 18.67 7.65
CA MET A 1 11.91 18.69 8.73
C MET A 1 12.62 18.91 10.05
N PRO A 2 12.02 19.57 11.05
CA PRO A 2 12.64 19.67 12.38
C PRO A 2 12.85 18.27 12.95
N SER A 3 14.03 18.05 13.55
CA SER A 3 14.38 16.80 14.21
C SER A 3 13.57 16.61 15.49
N ALA A 4 13.62 15.42 16.10
CA ALA A 4 13.15 15.30 17.47
C ALA A 4 13.89 16.29 18.38
N GLY A 5 13.16 16.85 19.33
CA GLY A 5 13.66 17.93 20.16
C GLY A 5 12.55 18.73 20.83
N SER A 6 12.99 19.64 21.70
CA SER A 6 12.14 20.53 22.47
C SER A 6 12.31 21.94 21.96
N TYR A 7 11.26 22.51 21.38
CA TYR A 7 11.30 23.78 20.68
C TYR A 7 10.49 24.82 21.47
N PRO A 8 11.13 25.84 22.07
CA PRO A 8 10.39 26.90 22.74
C PRO A 8 9.59 27.70 21.72
N LEU A 9 8.29 27.85 21.98
CA LEU A 9 7.39 28.62 21.14
C LEU A 9 7.12 29.96 21.81
N SER A 10 7.26 31.05 21.05
CA SER A 10 6.86 32.38 21.49
C SER A 10 6.17 33.13 20.36
N ILE A 11 5.33 34.08 20.73
CA ILE A 11 4.70 35.01 19.82
C ILE A 11 5.07 36.43 20.21
N THR A 12 5.42 37.26 19.23
CA THR A 12 5.61 38.70 19.42
C THR A 12 4.42 39.43 18.84
N VAL A 13 3.75 40.22 19.67
CA VAL A 13 2.59 41.04 19.30
C VAL A 13 3.03 42.50 19.34
N THR A 14 2.80 43.22 18.24
CA THR A 14 2.92 44.68 18.20
C THR A 14 1.57 45.29 18.54
N LEU A 15 1.51 46.09 19.59
CA LEU A 15 0.31 46.78 20.05
C LEU A 15 0.05 48.05 19.23
N ALA A 16 -1.15 48.61 19.35
CA ALA A 16 -1.56 49.80 18.60
C ALA A 16 -0.72 51.05 18.92
N ASP A 17 -0.06 51.09 20.09
CA ASP A 17 0.87 52.15 20.49
C ASP A 17 2.30 51.95 19.94
N GLY A 18 2.53 50.88 19.16
CA GLY A 18 3.81 50.53 18.58
C GLY A 18 4.74 49.75 19.51
N SER A 19 4.35 49.51 20.77
CA SER A 19 5.12 48.66 21.68
C SER A 19 5.02 47.18 21.28
N GLN A 20 6.05 46.40 21.58
CA GLN A 20 6.06 44.96 21.35
C GLN A 20 6.00 44.19 22.66
N GLN A 21 5.19 43.14 22.68
CA GLN A 21 5.14 42.17 23.77
C GLN A 21 5.45 40.78 23.23
N THR A 22 6.42 40.10 23.82
CA THR A 22 6.70 38.69 23.53
C THR A 22 6.09 37.83 24.62
N VAL A 23 5.24 36.90 24.23
CA VAL A 23 4.60 35.93 25.12
C VAL A 23 5.17 34.55 24.82
N ALA A 24 5.69 33.88 25.84
CA ALA A 24 6.08 32.48 25.75
C ALA A 24 4.80 31.62 25.71
N LEU A 25 4.66 30.79 24.67
CA LEU A 25 3.54 29.89 24.46
C LEU A 25 3.81 28.48 24.99
N GLY A 26 5.00 28.24 25.54
CA GLY A 26 5.44 26.96 26.07
C GLY A 26 6.46 26.28 25.16
N THR A 27 6.51 24.96 25.19
CA THR A 27 7.49 24.16 24.46
C THR A 27 6.78 23.09 23.66
N VAL A 28 7.07 23.04 22.36
CA VAL A 28 6.63 21.95 21.48
C VAL A 28 7.67 20.84 21.57
N VAL A 29 7.25 19.64 21.93
CA VAL A 29 8.12 18.46 21.94
C VAL A 29 7.82 17.63 20.70
N ILE A 30 8.81 17.55 19.82
CA ILE A 30 8.81 16.62 18.69
C ILE A 30 9.53 15.36 19.18
N LYS A 31 8.84 14.22 19.14
CA LYS A 31 9.43 12.92 19.47
C LYS A 31 9.87 12.23 18.19
N ASP A 32 10.92 11.41 18.31
CA ASP A 32 11.22 10.43 17.27
C ASP A 32 10.03 9.48 17.14
N PHE A 33 9.74 9.11 15.89
CA PHE A 33 8.74 8.12 15.55
C PHE A 33 9.40 7.08 14.68
N ASP A 34 9.63 5.91 15.25
CA ASP A 34 10.13 4.76 14.50
C ASP A 34 8.95 4.18 13.69
N LEU A 35 9.07 4.24 12.38
CA LEU A 35 8.10 3.59 11.50
C LEU A 35 8.13 2.08 11.76
N PRO A 36 6.96 1.41 11.87
CA PRO A 36 6.92 -0.03 11.97
C PRO A 36 7.64 -0.69 10.80
N GLN A 37 8.31 -1.81 11.05
CA GLN A 37 9.16 -2.47 10.04
C GLN A 37 8.39 -2.80 8.75
N VAL A 38 7.10 -3.14 8.85
CA VAL A 38 6.23 -3.38 7.69
C VAL A 38 6.10 -2.13 6.80
N VAL A 39 5.97 -0.95 7.41
CA VAL A 39 5.92 0.33 6.68
C VAL A 39 7.29 0.62 6.10
N LEU A 40 8.38 0.49 6.88
CA LEU A 40 9.75 0.65 6.36
C LEU A 40 10.05 -0.28 5.18
N ASN A 41 9.55 -1.52 5.22
CA ASN A 41 9.69 -2.46 4.11
C ASN A 41 8.91 -2.00 2.88
N LEU A 42 7.71 -1.43 3.09
CA LEU A 42 6.81 -0.95 2.04
C LEU A 42 7.38 0.25 1.29
N ILE A 43 7.89 1.26 2.01
CA ILE A 43 8.39 2.51 1.44
C ILE A 43 9.92 2.59 1.37
N GLY A 44 10.65 1.59 1.86
CA GLY A 44 12.12 1.57 1.89
C GLY A 44 12.75 2.47 2.96
N GLU A 45 14.01 2.18 3.31
CA GLU A 45 14.77 2.91 4.34
C GLU A 45 14.96 4.40 4.01
N HIS A 46 14.93 4.75 2.73
CA HIS A 46 15.06 6.13 2.26
C HIS A 46 13.70 6.85 2.10
N GLY A 47 12.60 6.20 2.50
CA GLY A 47 11.25 6.74 2.37
C GLY A 47 10.75 6.81 0.93
N THR A 48 11.36 6.06 0.01
CA THR A 48 10.82 5.77 -1.33
C THR A 48 11.28 4.38 -1.77
N LYS A 49 10.35 3.57 -2.30
CA LYS A 49 10.65 2.24 -2.81
C LYS A 49 9.82 1.90 -4.03
N THR A 50 10.46 1.27 -5.00
CA THR A 50 9.85 0.78 -6.24
C THR A 50 9.67 -0.72 -6.17
N TRP A 51 8.45 -1.16 -6.44
CA TRP A 51 8.03 -2.55 -6.49
C TRP A 51 7.70 -2.95 -7.93
N HIS A 52 8.29 -4.02 -8.41
CA HIS A 52 7.99 -4.63 -9.71
C HIS A 52 7.12 -5.85 -9.52
N LEU A 53 6.17 -6.04 -10.44
CA LEU A 53 5.43 -7.30 -10.50
C LEU A 53 6.43 -8.46 -10.71
N ALA A 54 6.35 -9.50 -9.88
CA ALA A 54 7.25 -10.64 -9.97
C ALA A 54 7.12 -11.33 -11.36
N LYS A 55 8.20 -11.92 -11.89
CA LYS A 55 8.14 -12.57 -13.22
C LYS A 55 7.41 -13.92 -13.18
N GLU A 56 7.55 -14.67 -12.09
CA GLU A 56 6.99 -16.00 -11.94
C GLU A 56 5.85 -15.97 -10.92
N ASN A 57 4.73 -16.58 -11.30
CA ASN A 57 3.52 -16.67 -10.49
C ASN A 57 2.97 -15.32 -10.01
N ALA A 58 3.30 -14.17 -10.61
CA ALA A 58 3.01 -12.83 -10.08
C ALA A 58 1.58 -12.54 -9.61
N TYR A 59 0.60 -13.34 -10.04
CA TYR A 59 -0.79 -13.22 -9.70
C TYR A 59 -1.41 -14.60 -9.44
N TRP A 60 -2.34 -14.67 -8.48
CA TRP A 60 -3.04 -15.90 -8.10
C TRP A 60 -4.50 -15.63 -7.79
N LEU A 61 -5.34 -16.64 -8.05
CA LEU A 61 -6.68 -16.71 -7.51
C LEU A 61 -6.66 -17.68 -6.33
N GLY A 62 -7.23 -17.27 -5.21
CA GLY A 62 -7.39 -18.12 -4.02
C GLY A 62 -8.50 -17.60 -3.12
N PHE A 63 -8.51 -18.05 -1.87
CA PHE A 63 -9.48 -17.62 -0.86
C PHE A 63 -8.81 -16.83 0.26
N TYR A 64 -9.58 -15.94 0.90
CA TYR A 64 -9.08 -15.08 1.98
C TYR A 64 -8.41 -15.87 3.12
N GLN A 65 -8.97 -17.00 3.56
CA GLN A 65 -8.37 -17.82 4.62
C GLN A 65 -7.00 -18.44 4.23
N GLU A 66 -6.77 -18.68 2.94
CA GLU A 66 -5.53 -19.30 2.45
C GLU A 66 -4.36 -18.32 2.49
N ALA A 67 -4.66 -17.01 2.46
CA ALA A 67 -3.68 -15.95 2.57
C ALA A 67 -2.84 -16.06 3.85
N GLY A 68 -3.45 -16.46 4.97
CA GLY A 68 -2.74 -16.68 6.24
C GLY A 68 -1.79 -17.89 6.24
N GLN A 69 -1.88 -18.77 5.24
CA GLN A 69 -1.06 -19.99 5.12
C GLN A 69 -0.02 -19.90 3.99
N TYR A 70 -0.06 -18.86 3.16
CA TYR A 70 0.94 -18.56 2.12
C TYR A 70 1.23 -19.67 1.10
N ASP A 71 0.35 -20.64 0.93
CA ASP A 71 0.53 -21.71 -0.05
C ASP A 71 -0.23 -21.38 -1.34
N PHE A 72 0.26 -20.36 -2.07
CA PHE A 72 -0.35 -19.93 -3.32
C PHE A 72 0.07 -20.86 -4.48
N THR A 73 -0.64 -21.97 -4.66
CA THR A 73 -0.54 -22.81 -5.87
C THR A 73 -1.51 -22.26 -6.93
N GLY A 74 -1.00 -21.56 -7.94
CA GLY A 74 -1.83 -20.71 -8.81
C GLY A 74 -2.62 -21.42 -9.91
N TYR A 75 -3.81 -20.87 -10.21
CA TYR A 75 -4.66 -21.26 -11.34
C TYR A 75 -4.71 -20.21 -12.46
N LEU A 76 -4.27 -18.97 -12.22
CA LEU A 76 -4.51 -17.87 -13.15
C LEU A 76 -3.61 -17.89 -14.40
N GLY A 77 -2.44 -18.56 -14.33
CA GLY A 77 -1.57 -18.74 -15.49
C GLY A 77 -2.26 -19.45 -16.67
N TYR A 78 -3.31 -20.23 -16.39
CA TYR A 78 -4.16 -20.83 -17.42
C TYR A 78 -5.14 -19.85 -18.09
N PHE A 79 -5.49 -18.75 -17.40
CA PHE A 79 -6.55 -17.83 -17.80
C PHE A 79 -6.01 -16.53 -18.43
N THR A 80 -4.74 -16.18 -18.20
CA THR A 80 -4.19 -14.90 -18.68
C THR A 80 -4.19 -14.70 -20.20
N PRO A 81 -3.92 -15.71 -21.06
CA PRO A 81 -4.04 -15.54 -22.50
C PRO A 81 -5.50 -15.36 -22.96
N ALA A 82 -6.46 -15.97 -22.26
CA ALA A 82 -7.87 -16.00 -22.66
C ALA A 82 -8.60 -14.68 -22.40
N PHE A 83 -8.17 -13.91 -21.40
CA PHE A 83 -8.82 -12.66 -20.99
C PHE A 83 -8.09 -11.40 -21.45
N GLY A 84 -7.05 -11.54 -22.27
CA GLY A 84 -6.26 -10.39 -22.70
C GLY A 84 -5.64 -9.65 -21.51
N LEU A 85 -5.42 -10.35 -20.39
CA LEU A 85 -4.68 -9.86 -19.24
C LEU A 85 -3.20 -9.85 -19.60
N THR A 86 -2.84 -9.06 -20.60
CA THR A 86 -1.52 -8.49 -20.71
C THR A 86 -1.48 -7.47 -19.59
N GLY A 87 -1.12 -7.92 -18.37
CA GLY A 87 -0.85 -6.99 -17.27
C GLY A 87 -0.03 -5.83 -17.81
N GLU A 88 -0.30 -4.60 -17.37
CA GLU A 88 0.47 -3.43 -17.80
C GLU A 88 1.96 -3.83 -17.87
N GLU A 89 2.59 -3.71 -19.05
CA GLU A 89 3.92 -4.28 -19.37
C GLU A 89 4.79 -4.36 -18.13
N ALA A 90 4.93 -5.56 -17.51
CA ALA A 90 5.62 -5.80 -16.24
C ALA A 90 6.03 -4.52 -15.50
N GLY A 91 5.02 -3.74 -15.08
CA GLY A 91 5.26 -2.37 -14.67
C GLY A 91 5.80 -2.29 -13.25
N SER A 92 6.01 -1.07 -12.78
CA SER A 92 6.40 -0.82 -11.40
C SER A 92 5.45 0.12 -10.68
N MET A 93 5.39 -0.03 -9.37
CA MET A 93 4.70 0.85 -8.45
C MET A 93 5.74 1.43 -7.49
N THR A 94 5.88 2.75 -7.48
CA THR A 94 6.72 3.46 -6.51
C THR A 94 5.85 4.01 -5.42
N LEU A 95 6.22 3.76 -4.16
CA LEU A 95 5.58 4.29 -2.96
C LEU A 95 6.58 5.14 -2.17
N ASP A 96 6.14 6.28 -1.66
CA ASP A 96 6.96 7.13 -0.79
C ASP A 96 6.36 7.40 0.58
N VAL A 97 7.18 7.95 1.48
CA VAL A 97 6.81 8.26 2.87
C VAL A 97 5.77 9.37 2.98
N GLN A 98 5.59 10.16 1.92
CA GLN A 98 4.55 11.18 1.86
C GLN A 98 3.18 10.59 1.48
N GLY A 99 3.13 9.30 1.19
CA GLY A 99 1.90 8.63 0.76
C GLY A 99 1.63 8.83 -0.72
N ASN A 100 2.62 9.10 -1.56
CA ASN A 100 2.42 9.16 -3.01
C ASN A 100 2.66 7.80 -3.64
N ILE A 101 1.87 7.50 -4.67
CA ILE A 101 2.01 6.32 -5.52
C ILE A 101 2.19 6.77 -6.96
N SER A 102 3.14 6.16 -7.67
CA SER A 102 3.29 6.31 -9.12
C SER A 102 3.49 4.98 -9.82
N ILE A 103 2.94 4.84 -11.03
CA ILE A 103 2.95 3.60 -11.81
C ILE A 103 3.63 3.82 -13.15
N ALA A 104 4.64 3.01 -13.45
CA ALA A 104 5.32 2.99 -14.75
C ALA A 104 5.00 1.68 -15.50
N PRO A 105 4.89 1.71 -16.85
CA PRO A 105 5.12 2.86 -17.74
C PRO A 105 3.90 3.77 -17.93
N THR A 106 2.76 3.49 -17.28
CA THR A 106 1.52 4.23 -17.54
C THR A 106 1.53 5.69 -17.09
N GLY A 107 2.45 6.06 -16.20
CA GLY A 107 2.59 7.42 -15.67
C GLY A 107 1.46 7.82 -14.73
N ARG A 108 0.65 6.87 -14.24
CA ARG A 108 -0.45 7.15 -13.31
C ARG A 108 0.13 7.54 -11.95
N GLU A 109 -0.41 8.60 -11.36
CA GLU A 109 -0.02 9.10 -10.05
C GLU A 109 -1.26 9.20 -9.14
N GLY A 110 -1.04 9.06 -7.85
CA GLY A 110 -2.09 9.13 -6.83
C GLY A 110 -1.51 9.19 -5.43
N THR A 111 -2.36 8.98 -4.44
CA THR A 111 -1.96 8.84 -3.04
C THR A 111 -2.34 7.49 -2.49
N PHE A 112 -1.62 7.03 -1.48
CA PHE A 112 -1.94 5.86 -0.70
C PHE A 112 -1.85 6.13 0.81
N THR A 113 -2.55 5.31 1.58
CA THR A 113 -2.46 5.25 3.04
C THR A 113 -2.25 3.80 3.48
N TYR A 114 -1.75 3.63 4.70
CA TYR A 114 -1.54 2.32 5.29
C TYR A 114 -2.23 2.24 6.65
N ASP A 115 -3.17 1.30 6.76
CA ASP A 115 -3.88 1.01 8.00
C ASP A 115 -3.31 -0.25 8.66
N PHE A 116 -3.14 -0.19 9.97
CA PHE A 116 -2.72 -1.35 10.76
C PHE A 116 -3.83 -2.40 10.81
N PRO A 117 -3.49 -3.69 10.98
CA PRO A 117 -4.47 -4.77 10.87
C PRO A 117 -5.55 -4.69 11.95
N ASP A 118 -6.77 -5.13 11.61
CA ASP A 118 -7.95 -4.89 12.44
C ASP A 118 -8.14 -5.95 13.54
N ASP A 119 -7.88 -7.25 13.27
CA ASP A 119 -7.66 -8.31 14.30
C ASP A 119 -7.53 -9.75 13.71
N HIS A 120 -7.43 -9.94 12.39
CA HIS A 120 -7.48 -11.30 11.79
C HIS A 120 -6.23 -12.16 12.07
N GLY A 121 -5.22 -11.60 12.72
CA GLY A 121 -4.07 -12.31 13.30
C GLY A 121 -2.96 -12.70 12.30
N TRP A 122 -3.25 -12.77 11.00
CA TRP A 122 -2.26 -13.07 9.94
C TRP A 122 -2.03 -11.90 8.98
N GLU A 123 -3.00 -11.02 8.80
CA GLU A 123 -2.89 -9.84 7.96
C GLU A 123 -1.87 -8.86 8.56
N LEU A 124 -1.04 -8.25 7.71
CA LEU A 124 -0.05 -7.29 8.16
C LEU A 124 -0.59 -5.86 8.22
N GLY A 125 -1.68 -5.58 7.51
CA GLY A 125 -2.32 -4.27 7.42
C GLY A 125 -2.99 -4.10 6.06
N TRP A 126 -3.37 -2.87 5.74
CA TRP A 126 -4.13 -2.52 4.54
C TRP A 126 -3.50 -1.34 3.82
N ILE A 127 -3.46 -1.42 2.48
CA ILE A 127 -3.06 -0.32 1.60
C ILE A 127 -4.31 0.18 0.89
N HIS A 128 -4.62 1.46 1.08
CA HIS A 128 -5.69 2.15 0.37
C HIS A 128 -5.06 3.14 -0.60
N SER A 129 -5.33 2.99 -1.89
CA SER A 129 -4.76 3.80 -2.96
C SER A 129 -5.86 4.53 -3.73
N THR A 130 -5.59 5.74 -4.22
CA THR A 130 -6.53 6.45 -5.11
C THR A 130 -6.50 5.93 -6.55
N ILE A 131 -5.51 5.08 -6.89
CA ILE A 131 -5.37 4.46 -8.21
C ILE A 131 -5.13 2.94 -8.08
N PRO A 132 -5.61 2.12 -9.03
CA PRO A 132 -5.29 0.69 -9.04
C PRO A 132 -3.81 0.43 -9.30
N THR A 133 -3.26 -0.64 -8.72
CA THR A 133 -1.86 -1.05 -8.94
C THR A 133 -1.58 -1.55 -10.37
N VAL A 134 -0.33 -1.92 -10.65
CA VAL A 134 0.19 -2.37 -11.96
C VAL A 134 -0.58 -3.56 -12.55
N ALA A 135 -1.13 -4.42 -11.71
CA ALA A 135 -1.83 -5.64 -12.13
C ALA A 135 -3.36 -5.54 -11.93
N GLY A 136 -3.85 -4.31 -11.73
CA GLY A 136 -5.13 -3.96 -11.12
C GLY A 136 -6.39 -4.37 -11.87
N ILE A 137 -6.68 -5.67 -11.97
CA ILE A 137 -8.03 -6.15 -12.24
C ILE A 137 -8.32 -7.45 -11.48
N CYS A 138 -9.46 -7.46 -10.79
CA CYS A 138 -10.02 -8.62 -10.13
C CYS A 138 -10.78 -9.52 -11.11
N TYR A 139 -10.89 -10.80 -10.77
CA TYR A 139 -11.52 -11.82 -11.62
C TYR A 139 -12.43 -12.72 -10.80
N ASP A 140 -13.69 -12.88 -11.22
CA ASP A 140 -14.62 -13.82 -10.62
C ASP A 140 -14.57 -15.16 -11.36
N SER A 141 -14.15 -16.21 -10.65
CA SER A 141 -14.03 -17.54 -11.24
C SER A 141 -15.36 -18.23 -11.52
N ASN A 142 -16.45 -17.78 -10.88
CA ASN A 142 -17.77 -18.35 -11.11
C ASN A 142 -18.34 -17.89 -12.47
N THR A 143 -18.22 -16.60 -12.76
CA THR A 143 -18.68 -16.01 -14.03
C THR A 143 -17.62 -16.06 -15.12
N GLN A 144 -16.36 -16.32 -14.74
CA GLN A 144 -15.19 -16.28 -15.62
C GLN A 144 -15.04 -14.93 -16.32
N GLN A 145 -15.26 -13.84 -15.60
CA GLN A 145 -15.17 -12.47 -16.14
C GLN A 145 -14.32 -11.58 -15.24
N PRO A 146 -13.62 -10.58 -15.82
CA PRO A 146 -13.06 -9.49 -15.03
C PRO A 146 -14.19 -8.73 -14.32
N THR A 147 -13.93 -8.27 -13.10
CA THR A 147 -14.95 -7.64 -12.26
C THR A 147 -14.69 -6.15 -12.08
N TYR A 148 -13.58 -5.77 -11.45
CA TYR A 148 -13.25 -4.38 -11.15
C TYR A 148 -11.74 -4.19 -10.95
N MET A 149 -11.29 -2.94 -10.89
CA MET A 149 -9.90 -2.60 -10.58
C MET A 149 -9.81 -2.17 -9.11
N PRO A 150 -9.19 -2.96 -8.21
CA PRO A 150 -9.19 -2.64 -6.78
C PRO A 150 -8.34 -1.41 -6.46
N THR A 151 -8.73 -0.70 -5.40
CA THR A 151 -7.99 0.40 -4.77
C THR A 151 -7.59 0.08 -3.34
N ASP A 152 -8.18 -0.96 -2.77
CA ASP A 152 -8.03 -1.38 -1.38
C ASP A 152 -7.45 -2.78 -1.37
N TYR A 153 -6.35 -2.94 -0.65
CA TYR A 153 -5.58 -4.17 -0.63
C TYR A 153 -5.20 -4.56 0.78
N PHE A 154 -5.49 -5.79 1.17
CA PHE A 154 -4.92 -6.34 2.39
C PHE A 154 -3.49 -6.83 2.11
N VAL A 155 -2.59 -6.56 3.05
CA VAL A 155 -1.20 -6.97 2.96
C VAL A 155 -1.06 -8.35 3.57
N VAL A 156 -0.77 -9.30 2.71
CA VAL A 156 -0.40 -10.65 3.14
C VAL A 156 1.02 -10.57 3.66
N GLU A 157 1.97 -10.11 2.82
CA GLU A 157 3.41 -10.04 3.12
C GLU A 157 4.00 -8.67 2.84
N CYS A 158 4.93 -8.22 3.68
CA CYS A 158 5.82 -7.13 3.33
C CYS A 158 7.18 -7.30 4.02
N THR A 159 8.15 -7.80 3.26
CA THR A 159 9.56 -7.92 3.64
C THR A 159 10.42 -6.94 2.82
N ALA A 160 11.72 -6.89 3.07
CA ALA A 160 12.63 -6.11 2.24
C ALA A 160 12.64 -6.58 0.77
N GLU A 161 12.37 -7.87 0.54
CA GLU A 161 12.55 -8.54 -0.75
C GLU A 161 11.23 -8.86 -1.46
N ARG A 162 10.09 -8.80 -0.75
CA ARG A 162 8.80 -9.22 -1.29
C ARG A 162 7.63 -8.46 -0.68
N LEU A 163 6.68 -8.11 -1.53
CA LEU A 163 5.38 -7.56 -1.15
C LEU A 163 4.30 -8.45 -1.76
N VAL A 164 3.39 -8.98 -0.94
CA VAL A 164 2.22 -9.73 -1.40
C VAL A 164 0.98 -9.02 -0.90
N ILE A 165 0.14 -8.61 -1.83
CA ILE A 165 -1.12 -7.93 -1.55
C ILE A 165 -2.27 -8.71 -2.16
N GLY A 166 -3.45 -8.62 -1.56
CA GLY A 166 -4.67 -9.23 -2.06
C GLY A 166 -5.85 -8.29 -2.06
N ALA A 167 -6.84 -8.58 -2.89
CA ALA A 167 -8.13 -7.89 -2.92
C ALA A 167 -9.25 -8.91 -3.22
N PRO A 168 -10.47 -8.70 -2.71
CA PRO A 168 -11.60 -9.56 -3.04
C PRO A 168 -11.89 -9.52 -4.55
N CYS A 169 -12.35 -10.63 -5.11
CA CYS A 169 -12.67 -10.72 -6.53
C CYS A 169 -13.93 -9.94 -6.91
N ILE A 170 -14.78 -9.58 -5.95
CA ILE A 170 -16.04 -8.87 -6.18
C ILE A 170 -16.08 -7.64 -5.27
N GLU A 171 -16.29 -6.47 -5.88
CA GLU A 171 -16.32 -5.19 -5.18
C GLU A 171 -17.43 -5.16 -4.11
N GLY A 172 -17.10 -4.63 -2.93
CA GLY A 172 -18.05 -4.48 -1.82
C GLY A 172 -18.48 -5.79 -1.17
N THR A 173 -17.89 -6.93 -1.52
CA THR A 173 -18.16 -8.19 -0.81
C THR A 173 -17.40 -8.27 0.52
N PRO A 174 -18.05 -8.75 1.60
CA PRO A 174 -17.36 -8.99 2.86
C PRO A 174 -16.24 -10.04 2.70
N LEU A 175 -15.08 -9.78 3.31
CA LEU A 175 -14.00 -10.74 3.42
C LEU A 175 -14.34 -11.81 4.47
N THR A 176 -15.07 -12.83 4.02
CA THR A 176 -15.23 -14.09 4.75
C THR A 176 -14.10 -15.05 4.38
N ASP A 177 -13.87 -16.11 5.16
CA ASP A 177 -12.84 -17.12 4.91
C ASP A 177 -12.84 -17.65 3.45
N TRP A 178 -14.02 -17.76 2.83
CA TRP A 178 -14.22 -18.26 1.47
C TRP A 178 -14.43 -17.17 0.42
N ALA A 179 -14.18 -15.91 0.77
CA ALA A 179 -14.18 -14.83 -0.21
C ALA A 179 -13.07 -15.10 -1.24
N GLN A 180 -13.45 -15.22 -2.50
CA GLN A 180 -12.49 -15.32 -3.60
C GLN A 180 -11.67 -14.03 -3.63
N CYS A 181 -10.36 -14.18 -3.70
CA CYS A 181 -9.41 -13.08 -3.71
C CYS A 181 -8.43 -13.24 -4.86
N MET A 182 -8.06 -12.12 -5.44
CA MET A 182 -6.89 -12.00 -6.30
C MET A 182 -5.70 -11.57 -5.45
N PHE A 183 -4.55 -12.19 -5.70
CA PHE A 183 -3.29 -11.89 -5.03
C PHE A 183 -2.26 -11.47 -6.06
N TRP A 184 -1.37 -10.56 -5.65
CA TRP A 184 -0.27 -10.07 -6.47
C TRP A 184 1.02 -10.05 -5.67
N ALA A 185 2.10 -10.59 -6.25
CA ALA A 185 3.42 -10.57 -5.67
C ALA A 185 4.34 -9.61 -6.42
N PHE A 186 5.06 -8.83 -5.63
CA PHE A 186 6.02 -7.85 -6.10
C PHE A 186 7.38 -8.10 -5.47
N VAL A 187 8.42 -7.73 -6.21
CA VAL A 187 9.83 -7.74 -5.79
C VAL A 187 10.38 -6.32 -5.92
N PRO A 188 11.38 -5.91 -5.13
CA PRO A 188 11.97 -4.58 -5.25
C PRO A 188 12.62 -4.40 -6.62
N ALA A 189 12.66 -3.15 -7.10
CA ALA A 189 13.57 -2.75 -8.17
C ALA A 189 15.01 -2.90 -7.67
N GLU A 190 15.89 -3.51 -8.49
CA GLU A 190 17.34 -3.47 -8.26
C GLU A 190 17.88 -2.04 -8.33
#